data_AF-A0A662VKW6-F1
#
_entry.id   AF-A0A662VKW6-F1
#
_cell.length_a   1.000
_cell.length_b   1.000
_cell.length_c   1.000
_cell.angle_alpha   90.00
_cell.angle_beta   90.00
_cell.angle_gamma   90.00
#
_symmetry.space_group_name_H-M   'P 1'
#
loop_
_entity.id
_entity.type
_entity.pdbx_description
1 polymer ?
#
loop_
_entity_poly.entity_id
_entity_poly.type
_entity_poly.pdbx_seq_one_letter_code
_entity_poly.pdbx_strand_id
1 'polypeptide(L)'
;MHIPLVVDPNDYRWKLLREILKIFEMRKTKKIIARFTSPVKTAINCIKITLTSMFFSTRISHVVEELRRREDLREFLRIKEEEVPRAAYIYAFLSKFDLLYIHDSKNSELYNKKEAEKYKTHR
;
A
#
# COMPACT_ATOMS: atom_id res chain seq x y z
N MET A 1 -1.87 20.39 6.49
CA MET A 1 -1.99 19.58 7.72
C MET A 1 -2.40 18.19 7.33
N HIS A 2 -1.74 17.15 7.85
CA HIS A 2 -2.20 15.77 7.67
C HIS A 2 -2.90 15.31 8.95
N ILE A 3 -4.01 14.58 8.79
CA ILE A 3 -4.76 14.01 9.91
C ILE A 3 -3.88 12.94 10.57
N PRO A 4 -3.63 12.99 11.89
CA PRO A 4 -2.84 11.97 12.56
C PRO A 4 -3.47 10.58 12.47
N LEU A 5 -2.64 9.55 12.38
CA LEU A 5 -3.09 8.16 12.31
C LEU A 5 -3.15 7.58 13.72
N VAL A 6 -4.22 7.92 14.44
CA VAL A 6 -4.52 7.37 15.78
C VAL A 6 -5.30 6.09 15.61
N VAL A 7 -4.78 4.99 16.16
CA VAL A 7 -5.45 3.68 16.10
C VAL A 7 -6.69 3.73 16.99
N ASP A 8 -7.87 3.55 16.38
CA ASP A 8 -9.14 3.49 17.11
C ASP A 8 -9.80 2.11 16.91
N PRO A 9 -9.87 1.27 17.95
CA PRO A 9 -10.54 -0.03 17.90
C PRO A 9 -12.05 0.04 17.59
N ASN A 10 -12.70 1.20 17.73
CA ASN A 10 -14.12 1.38 17.46
C ASN A 10 -14.42 1.79 16.01
N ASP A 11 -13.48 2.45 15.33
CA ASP A 11 -13.60 2.85 13.92
C ASP A 11 -13.52 1.62 12.99
N TYR A 12 -14.47 1.55 12.06
CA TYR A 12 -14.65 0.40 11.16
C TYR A 12 -13.49 0.24 10.18
N ARG A 13 -12.79 1.32 9.81
CA ARG A 13 -11.64 1.28 8.90
C ARG A 13 -10.47 0.57 9.58
N TRP A 14 -10.20 0.88 10.85
CA TRP A 14 -9.18 0.17 11.63
C TRP A 14 -9.53 -1.30 11.85
N LYS A 15 -10.80 -1.62 12.12
CA LYS A 15 -11.26 -3.02 12.21
C LYS A 15 -11.04 -3.79 10.91
N LEU A 16 -11.46 -3.23 9.78
CA LEU A 16 -11.32 -3.88 8.49
C LEU A 16 -9.85 -4.02 8.06
N LEU A 17 -9.04 -2.97 8.27
CA LEU A 17 -7.61 -3.02 8.02
C LEU A 17 -6.94 -4.12 8.85
N ARG A 18 -7.32 -4.29 10.12
CA ARG A 18 -6.81 -5.37 10.98
C ARG A 18 -7.08 -6.76 10.39
N GLU A 19 -8.29 -7.00 9.88
CA GLU A 19 -8.63 -8.30 9.27
C GLU A 19 -7.84 -8.55 7.99
N ILE A 20 -7.67 -7.52 7.14
CA ILE A 20 -6.84 -7.61 5.93
C ILE A 20 -5.38 -7.92 6.30
N LEU A 21 -4.85 -7.26 7.33
CA LEU A 21 -3.45 -7.43 7.74
C LEU A 21 -3.13 -8.85 8.21
N LYS A 22 -4.10 -9.62 8.74
CA LYS A 22 -3.92 -11.02 9.12
C LYS A 22 -3.49 -11.91 7.95
N ILE A 23 -3.86 -11.56 6.71
CA ILE A 23 -3.48 -12.30 5.50
C ILE A 23 -1.96 -12.36 5.37
N PHE A 24 -1.24 -11.29 5.72
CA PHE A 24 0.22 -11.23 5.64
C PHE A 24 0.92 -12.01 6.74
N GLU A 25 0.20 -12.45 7.78
CA GLU A 25 0.75 -13.31 8.82
C GLU A 25 0.73 -14.79 8.44
N MET A 26 -0.11 -15.17 7.47
CA MET A 26 -0.24 -16.55 7.03
C MET A 26 1.04 -17.06 6.36
N ARG A 27 1.46 -18.28 6.73
CA ARG A 27 2.64 -18.95 6.14
C ARG A 27 2.52 -19.08 4.62
N LYS A 28 1.32 -19.35 4.10
CA LYS A 28 1.06 -19.46 2.65
C LYS A 28 1.37 -18.13 1.94
N THR A 29 0.90 -17.01 2.47
CA THR A 29 1.16 -15.67 1.94
C THR A 29 2.66 -15.35 1.97
N LYS A 30 3.33 -15.61 3.10
CA LYS A 30 4.79 -15.43 3.23
C LYS A 30 5.56 -16.24 2.18
N LYS A 31 5.15 -17.49 1.93
CA LYS A 31 5.74 -18.34 0.88
C LYS A 31 5.50 -17.81 -0.53
N ILE A 32 4.32 -17.26 -0.81
CA ILE A 32 4.01 -16.65 -2.12
C ILE A 32 4.92 -15.44 -2.34
N ILE A 33 4.98 -14.52 -1.37
CA ILE A 33 5.82 -13.31 -1.45
C ILE A 33 7.30 -13.66 -1.65
N ALA A 34 7.80 -14.69 -0.95
CA ALA A 34 9.19 -15.16 -1.07
C ALA A 34 9.59 -15.59 -2.49
N ARG A 35 8.63 -15.94 -3.35
CA ARG A 35 8.90 -16.30 -4.75
C ARG A 35 9.21 -15.09 -5.63
N PHE A 36 8.75 -13.90 -5.23
CA PHE A 36 8.86 -12.68 -6.04
C PHE A 36 9.88 -11.70 -5.48
N THR A 37 10.08 -11.67 -4.16
CA THR A 37 10.97 -10.68 -3.54
C THR A 37 11.56 -11.16 -2.22
N SER A 38 12.75 -10.66 -1.93
CA SER A 38 13.48 -10.86 -0.67
C SER A 38 14.11 -9.53 -0.22
N PRO A 39 14.19 -9.23 1.09
CA PRO A 39 13.68 -10.00 2.22
C PRO A 39 12.15 -9.94 2.35
N VAL A 40 11.53 -11.09 2.67
CA VAL A 40 10.06 -11.23 2.79
C VAL A 40 9.46 -10.29 3.83
N LYS A 41 10.16 -10.11 4.95
CA LYS A 41 9.70 -9.24 6.04
C LYS A 41 9.60 -7.78 5.59
N THR A 42 10.64 -7.27 4.93
CA THR A 42 10.68 -5.91 4.41
C THR A 42 9.59 -5.69 3.35
N ALA A 43 9.37 -6.68 2.47
CA ALA A 43 8.31 -6.62 1.47
C ALA A 43 6.91 -6.54 2.11
N ILE A 44 6.65 -7.36 3.14
CA ILE A 44 5.40 -7.31 3.90
C ILE A 44 5.23 -5.94 4.55
N ASN A 45 6.28 -5.39 5.19
CA ASN A 45 6.20 -4.06 5.79
C ASN A 45 5.84 -2.98 4.75
N CYS A 46 6.45 -3.02 3.57
CA CYS A 46 6.12 -2.10 2.47
C CYS A 46 4.64 -2.22 2.06
N ILE A 47 4.11 -3.44 1.93
CA ILE A 47 2.72 -3.68 1.55
C ILE A 47 1.76 -3.18 2.65
N LYS A 48 2.02 -3.50 3.93
CA LYS A 48 1.20 -3.05 5.07
C LYS A 48 1.12 -1.52 5.14
N ILE A 49 2.25 -0.83 4.96
CA ILE A 49 2.30 0.64 4.95
C ILE A 49 1.52 1.21 3.76
N THR A 50 1.68 0.61 2.58
CA THR A 50 0.96 1.02 1.37
C THR A 50 -0.54 0.85 1.53
N LEU A 51 -1.00 -0.29 2.04
CA LEU A 51 -2.42 -0.53 2.33
C LEU A 51 -2.97 0.46 3.36
N THR A 52 -2.22 0.76 4.41
CA THR A 52 -2.60 1.76 5.41
C THR A 52 -2.76 3.14 4.76
N SER A 53 -1.83 3.53 3.89
CA SER A 53 -1.94 4.80 3.16
C SER A 53 -3.18 4.87 2.27
N MET A 54 -3.52 3.78 1.59
CA MET A 54 -4.71 3.68 0.74
C MET A 54 -6.00 3.74 1.59
N PHE A 55 -6.03 3.02 2.71
CA PHE A 55 -7.20 2.94 3.60
C PHE A 55 -7.61 4.29 4.21
N PHE A 56 -6.61 5.11 4.53
CA PHE A 56 -6.81 6.43 5.11
C PHE A 56 -6.64 7.57 4.10
N SER A 57 -6.59 7.23 2.80
CA SER A 57 -6.44 8.18 1.68
C SER A 57 -5.34 9.22 1.94
N THR A 58 -4.20 8.74 2.43
CA THR A 58 -3.04 9.57 2.79
C THR A 58 -1.79 9.13 2.04
N ARG A 59 -0.69 9.88 2.18
CA ARG A 59 0.58 9.57 1.50
C ARG A 59 1.35 8.50 2.27
N ILE A 60 2.08 7.65 1.56
CA ILE A 60 3.01 6.67 2.16
C ILE A 60 4.01 7.37 3.09
N SER A 61 4.52 8.55 2.69
CA SER A 61 5.43 9.35 3.52
C SER A 61 4.83 9.74 4.85
N HIS A 62 3.52 10.07 4.88
CA HIS A 62 2.80 10.40 6.11
C HIS A 62 2.68 9.19 7.02
N VAL A 63 2.34 8.01 6.48
CA VAL A 63 2.28 6.77 7.28
C VAL A 63 3.65 6.43 7.89
N VAL A 64 4.74 6.61 7.12
CA VAL A 64 6.11 6.38 7.62
C VAL A 64 6.47 7.36 8.74
N GLU A 65 6.09 8.63 8.61
CA GLU A 65 6.31 9.64 9.65
C GLU A 65 5.52 9.32 10.93
N GLU A 66 4.25 8.93 10.81
CA GLU A 66 3.42 8.52 11.94
C GLU A 66 3.98 7.26 12.61
N LEU A 67 4.44 6.26 11.84
CA LEU A 67 5.06 5.05 12.39
C LEU A 67 6.32 5.31 13.21
N ARG A 68 7.06 6.39 12.94
CA ARG A 68 8.20 6.78 13.76
C ARG A 68 7.77 7.39 15.09
N ARG A 69 6.63 8.10 15.11
CA ARG A 69 6.13 8.83 16.27
C ARG A 69 5.20 8.01 17.18
N ARG A 70 4.55 6.99 16.62
CA ARG A 70 3.41 6.31 17.25
C ARG A 70 3.67 4.82 17.44
N GLU A 71 3.87 4.45 18.71
CA GLU A 71 4.07 3.04 19.09
C GLU A 71 2.80 2.21 18.87
N ASP A 72 1.62 2.74 19.17
CA ASP A 72 0.32 2.08 18.94
C ASP A 72 0.11 1.71 17.47
N LEU A 73 0.50 2.59 16.55
CA LEU A 73 0.46 2.31 15.12
C LEU A 73 1.46 1.23 14.70
N ARG A 74 2.66 1.22 15.30
CA ARG A 74 3.68 0.19 15.09
C ARG A 74 3.20 -1.17 15.59
N GLU A 75 2.60 -1.22 16.77
CA GLU A 75 2.01 -2.43 17.34
C GLU A 75 0.87 -2.96 16.47
N PHE A 76 -0.01 -2.07 16.01
CA PHE A 76 -1.12 -2.40 15.12
C PHE A 76 -0.64 -3.06 13.82
N LEU A 77 0.39 -2.49 13.17
CA LEU A 77 0.97 -3.07 11.95
C LEU A 77 1.96 -4.22 12.20
N ARG A 78 2.36 -4.42 13.46
CA ARG A 78 3.43 -5.35 13.89
C ARG A 78 4.76 -5.05 13.19
N ILE A 79 5.14 -3.79 13.16
CA ILE A 79 6.39 -3.30 12.58
C ILE A 79 7.22 -2.69 13.69
N LYS A 80 8.40 -3.26 13.96
CA LYS A 80 9.31 -2.67 14.94
C LYS A 80 9.90 -1.37 14.41
N GLU A 81 10.33 -0.49 15.30
CA GLU A 81 10.84 0.84 14.93
C GLU A 81 12.02 0.76 13.95
N GLU A 82 12.97 -0.14 14.21
CA GLU A 82 14.14 -0.39 13.36
C GLU A 82 13.79 -1.02 12.00
N GLU A 83 12.55 -1.51 11.85
CA GLU A 83 12.05 -2.18 10.64
C GLU A 83 11.15 -1.29 9.80
N VAL A 84 10.95 -0.03 10.20
CA VAL A 84 10.20 0.96 9.44
C VAL A 84 11.03 1.40 8.22
N PRO A 85 10.64 1.00 6.99
CA PRO A 85 11.39 1.38 5.80
C PRO A 85 11.24 2.89 5.52
N ARG A 86 12.28 3.47 4.91
CA ARG A 86 12.22 4.85 4.40
C ARG A 86 11.16 4.93 3.30
N ALA A 87 10.39 6.02 3.25
CA ALA A 87 9.34 6.20 2.24
C ALA A 87 9.86 6.01 0.81
N ALA A 88 11.04 6.56 0.48
CA ALA A 88 11.68 6.38 -0.82
C ALA A 88 11.91 4.90 -1.20
N TYR A 89 12.27 4.07 -0.21
CA TYR A 89 12.42 2.62 -0.42
C TYR A 89 11.09 1.97 -0.75
N ILE A 90 10.00 2.37 -0.10
CA ILE A 90 8.66 1.84 -0.37
C ILE A 90 8.23 2.19 -1.79
N TYR A 91 8.43 3.44 -2.24
CA TYR A 91 8.13 3.82 -3.63
C TYR A 91 8.94 3.01 -4.65
N ALA A 92 10.24 2.83 -4.40
CA ALA A 92 11.10 1.99 -5.25
C ALA A 92 10.75 0.49 -5.18
N PHE A 93 10.17 0.02 -4.07
CA PHE A 93 9.64 -1.33 -3.97
C PHE A 93 8.39 -1.49 -4.82
N LEU A 94 7.46 -0.53 -4.76
CA LEU A 94 6.21 -0.56 -5.53
C LEU A 94 6.45 -0.43 -7.04
N SER A 95 7.47 0.32 -7.47
CA SER A 95 7.81 0.46 -8.89
C SER A 95 8.21 -0.87 -9.55
N LYS A 96 8.59 -1.89 -8.77
CA LYS A 96 8.91 -3.23 -9.29
C LYS A 96 7.69 -4.03 -9.72
N PHE A 97 6.50 -3.65 -9.25
CA PHE A 97 5.27 -4.39 -9.48
C PHE A 97 4.39 -3.75 -10.56
N ASP A 98 4.92 -2.77 -11.30
CA ASP A 98 4.19 -2.04 -12.35
C ASP A 98 2.75 -1.66 -11.96
N LEU A 99 2.56 -1.29 -10.68
CA LEU A 99 1.31 -0.69 -10.23
C LEU A 99 1.40 0.82 -10.38
N LEU A 100 1.56 1.24 -11.63
CA LEU A 100 1.36 2.62 -12.06
C LEU A 100 -0.11 2.83 -12.45
N TYR A 101 -0.98 2.96 -11.45
CA TYR A 101 -2.02 4.01 -11.53
C TYR A 101 -1.39 5.39 -11.24
N ILE A 102 -0.21 5.64 -11.82
CA ILE A 102 0.49 6.92 -11.82
C ILE A 102 1.13 7.11 -13.21
N HIS A 103 0.33 6.94 -14.27
CA HIS A 103 0.48 7.82 -15.43
C HIS A 103 -0.67 8.82 -15.38
N ASP A 104 -0.44 9.83 -14.54
CA ASP A 104 -0.94 11.20 -14.65
C ASP A 104 -1.63 11.49 -16.00
N SER A 105 -2.97 11.60 -15.97
CA SER A 105 -3.95 12.14 -16.96
C SER A 105 -3.89 11.76 -18.46
N LYS A 106 -2.74 11.41 -19.04
CA LYS A 106 -2.57 11.24 -20.51
C LYS A 106 -2.92 9.83 -21.02
N ASN A 107 -2.78 8.80 -20.19
CA ASN A 107 -3.06 7.41 -20.62
C ASN A 107 -4.55 7.04 -20.54
N SER A 108 -5.34 7.72 -19.70
CA SER A 108 -6.81 7.56 -19.70
C SER A 108 -7.43 8.06 -21.00
N GLU A 109 -6.91 9.16 -21.57
CA GLU A 109 -7.32 9.64 -22.89
C GLU A 109 -6.95 8.64 -24.00
N LEU A 110 -5.77 8.03 -23.92
CA LEU A 110 -5.33 7.04 -24.90
C LEU A 110 -6.16 5.74 -24.84
N TYR A 111 -6.53 5.29 -23.63
CA TYR A 111 -7.41 4.14 -23.44
C TYR A 111 -8.83 4.42 -23.96
N ASN A 112 -9.39 5.59 -23.61
CA ASN A 112 -10.72 6.01 -24.07
C ASN A 112 -10.77 6.23 -25.59
N LYS A 113 -9.69 6.72 -26.21
CA LYS A 113 -9.59 6.90 -27.67
C LYS A 113 -9.56 5.56 -28.42
N LYS A 114 -8.84 4.57 -27.90
CA LYS A 114 -8.81 3.21 -28.46
C LYS A 114 -10.15 2.48 -28.33
N GLU A 115 -10.83 2.64 -27.20
CA GLU A 115 -12.21 2.17 -27.00
C GLU A 115 -13.17 2.83 -28.00
N ALA A 116 -13.11 4.15 -28.18
CA ALA A 116 -13.99 4.87 -29.12
C ALA A 116 -13.76 4.49 -30.60
N GLU A 117 -12.54 4.12 -31.00
CA GLU A 117 -12.24 3.64 -32.35
C GLU A 117 -12.76 2.22 -32.61
N LYS A 118 -12.81 1.36 -31.58
CA LYS A 118 -13.37 0.01 -31.66
C LYS A 118 -14.87 -0.01 -32.00
N TYR A 119 -15.60 1.02 -31.58
CA TYR A 119 -17.02 1.20 -31.89
C TYR A 119 -17.29 1.95 -33.21
N LYS A 120 -16.25 2.46 -33.89
CA LYS A 120 -16.36 3.09 -35.21
C LYS A 120 -16.17 2.12 -36.38
N THR A 121 -15.56 0.95 -36.14
CA THR A 121 -15.31 -0.08 -37.17
C THR A 121 -16.47 -1.06 -37.38
N HIS A 122 -17.60 -0.87 -36.71
CA HIS A 122 -18.82 -1.69 -36.87
C HIS A 122 -20.00 -0.88 -37.45
N ARG A 123 -19.71 0.09 -38.32
CA ARG A 123 -20.74 0.84 -39.05
C ARG A 123 -20.44 0.86 -40.54
#